data_AF-A0A4Q9KF82-F1
#
_entry.id   AF-A0A4Q9KF82-F1
#
_cell.length_a   1.000
_cell.length_b   1.000
_cell.length_c   1.000
_cell.angle_alpha   90.00
_cell.angle_beta   90.00
_cell.angle_gamma   90.00
#
_symmetry.space_group_name_H-M   'P 1'
#
loop_
_entity.id
_entity.type
_entity.pdbx_description
1 polymer ?
#
loop_
_entity_poly.entity_id
_entity_poly.type
_entity_poly.pdbx_seq_one_letter_code
_entity_poly.pdbx_strand_id
1 'polypeptide(L)' 'MYPKTYETLAQAAERTGITVKTLRRWITSGRLPAFRYGARLIRVEPHEVDRLMCAVKTA' A
#
# COMPACT_ATOMS: atom_id res chain seq x y z
N MET A 1 17.52 10.42 2.16
CA MET A 1 16.93 9.08 2.35
C MET A 1 15.78 9.26 3.33
N TYR A 2 14.53 9.13 2.89
CA TYR A 2 13.41 9.18 3.82
C TYR A 2 13.50 7.97 4.77
N PRO A 3 13.21 8.13 6.06
CA PRO A 3 13.11 6.98 6.95
C PRO A 3 12.03 6.05 6.39
N LYS A 4 12.36 4.76 6.20
CA LYS A 4 11.36 3.79 5.75
C LYS A 4 10.34 3.60 6.86
N THR A 5 9.13 4.11 6.63
CA THR A 5 7.97 3.88 7.47
C THR A 5 7.17 2.71 6.94
N TYR A 6 6.59 1.93 7.84
CA TYR A 6 5.83 0.74 7.49
C TYR A 6 4.48 0.78 8.21
N GLU A 7 3.41 0.63 7.46
CA GLU A 7 2.05 0.58 8.00
C GLU A 7 1.39 -0.78 7.71
N THR A 8 0.43 -1.14 8.55
CA THR A 8 -0.43 -2.30 8.30
C THR A 8 -1.34 -2.03 7.11
N LEU A 9 -1.90 -3.09 6.50
CA LEU A 9 -2.90 -2.90 5.44
C LEU A 9 -4.16 -2.18 5.94
N ALA A 10 -4.52 -2.33 7.23
CA ALA A 10 -5.66 -1.65 7.81
C ALA A 10 -5.40 -0.14 7.95
N GLN A 11 -4.21 0.25 8.40
CA GLN A 11 -3.79 1.66 8.48
C GLN A 11 -3.73 2.31 7.10
N ALA A 12 -3.14 1.62 6.12
CA ALA A 12 -3.13 2.10 4.73
C ALA A 12 -4.54 2.30 4.18
N ALA A 13 -5.45 1.37 4.49
CA ALA A 13 -6.84 1.44 4.05
C ALA A 13 -7.59 2.62 4.67
N GLU A 14 -7.42 2.84 5.97
CA GLU A 14 -8.00 3.97 6.68
C GLU A 14 -7.49 5.31 6.14
N ARG A 15 -6.17 5.43 5.92
CA ARG A 15 -5.53 6.65 5.43
C ARG A 15 -5.92 7.03 4.00
N THR A 16 -6.08 6.04 3.13
CA THR A 16 -6.30 6.27 1.69
C THR A 16 -7.75 6.09 1.24
N GLY A 17 -8.62 5.56 2.11
CA GLY A 17 -9.99 5.15 1.75
C GLY A 17 -10.05 3.90 0.87
N ILE A 18 -8.92 3.24 0.59
CA ILE A 18 -8.84 2.04 -0.24
C ILE A 18 -9.13 0.81 0.62
N THR A 19 -9.96 -0.11 0.14
CA THR A 19 -10.21 -1.33 0.92
C THR A 19 -8.96 -2.21 1.07
N VAL A 20 -8.80 -2.86 2.23
CA VAL A 20 -7.74 -3.87 2.46
C VAL A 20 -7.72 -4.95 1.37
N LYS A 21 -8.90 -5.33 0.85
CA LYS A 21 -9.05 -6.30 -0.25
C LYS A 21 -8.37 -5.80 -1.53
N THR A 22 -8.53 -4.52 -1.87
CA THR A 22 -7.87 -3.91 -3.03
C THR A 22 -6.36 -3.88 -2.83
N LEU A 23 -5.87 -3.46 -1.66
CA LEU A 23 -4.44 -3.46 -1.35
C LEU A 23 -3.84 -4.87 -1.49
N ARG A 24 -4.50 -5.90 -0.93
CA ARG A 24 -4.08 -7.30 -1.09
C ARG A 24 -4.02 -7.74 -2.55
N ARG A 25 -5.03 -7.35 -3.35
CA ARG A 25 -5.04 -7.65 -4.79
C ARG A 25 -3.83 -7.03 -5.49
N TRP A 26 -3.50 -5.79 -5.18
CA TRP A 26 -2.33 -5.12 -5.76
C TRP A 26 -1.02 -5.81 -5.37
N ILE A 27 -0.90 -6.23 -4.12
CA ILE A 27 0.25 -7.02 -3.64
C ILE A 27 0.37 -8.34 -4.40
N THR A 28 -0.72 -9.11 -4.51
CA THR A 28 -0.72 -10.38 -5.26
C THR A 28 -0.41 -10.17 -6.74
N SER A 29 -0.84 -9.06 -7.34
CA SER A 29 -0.54 -8.71 -8.73
C SER A 29 0.85 -8.10 -8.96
N GLY A 30 1.65 -7.90 -7.90
CA GLY A 30 2.97 -7.28 -7.99
C GLY A 30 2.98 -5.75 -8.19
N ARG A 31 1.81 -5.09 -8.11
CA ARG A 31 1.68 -3.63 -8.27
C ARG A 31 2.06 -2.84 -7.02
N LEU A 32 1.90 -3.44 -5.85
CA LEU A 32 2.23 -2.83 -4.56
C LEU A 32 3.28 -3.70 -3.85
N PRO A 33 4.51 -3.20 -3.66
CA PRO A 33 5.49 -3.87 -2.83
C PRO A 33 4.98 -4.06 -1.41
N ALA A 34 5.11 -5.27 -0.88
CA ALA A 34 4.76 -5.58 0.50
C ALA A 34 5.90 -6.31 1.19
N PHE A 35 6.09 -5.98 2.45
CA PHE A 35 7.14 -6.51 3.30
C PHE A 35 6.51 -7.40 4.38
N ARG A 36 7.21 -8.46 4.76
CA ARG A 36 6.76 -9.36 5.82
C ARG A 36 7.60 -9.20 7.07
N TYR A 37 6.95 -9.17 8.22
CA TYR A 37 7.58 -9.39 9.51
C TYR A 37 7.28 -10.82 9.97
N GLY A 38 8.27 -11.70 9.88
CA GLY A 38 8.10 -13.14 10.13
C GLY A 38 7.11 -13.81 9.17
N ALA A 39 6.42 -14.84 9.65
CA ALA A 39 5.62 -15.71 8.79
C ALA A 39 4.32 -15.07 8.26
N ARG A 40 3.70 -14.13 9.01
CA ARG A 40 2.30 -13.72 8.78
C ARG A 40 2.04 -12.22 8.68
N LEU A 41 2.86 -11.37 9.29
CA LEU A 41 2.56 -9.94 9.36
C LEU A 41 2.97 -9.27 8.06
N ILE A 42 2.02 -8.65 7.37
CA ILE A 42 2.26 -7.88 6.15
C ILE A 42 2.30 -6.39 6.48
N ARG A 43 3.24 -5.69 5.86
CA ARG A 43 3.44 -4.25 5.92
C ARG A 43 3.62 -3.68 4.52
N VAL A 44 3.22 -2.43 4.35
CA VAL A 44 3.45 -1.65 3.13
C VAL A 44 4.12 -0.34 3.51
N GLU A 45 4.90 0.20 2.59
CA GLU A 45 5.47 1.54 2.74
C GLU A 45 4.41 2.56 2.28
N PRO A 46 4.05 3.58 3.10
CA PRO A 46 3.00 4.53 2.76
C PRO A 46 3.21 5.21 1.40
N HIS A 47 4.45 5.59 1.10
CA HIS A 47 4.83 6.20 -0.18
C HIS A 47 4.55 5.30 -1.39
N GLU A 48 4.73 3.98 -1.27
CA GLU A 48 4.41 3.03 -2.35
C GLU A 48 2.91 2.98 -2.62
N VAL A 49 2.10 3.05 -1.57
CA VAL A 49 0.63 3.10 -1.69
C VAL A 49 0.21 4.38 -2.40
N ASP A 50 0.80 5.52 -2.02
CA ASP A 50 0.44 6.83 -2.57
C ASP A 50 0.81 6.96 -4.04
N ARG A 51 1.90 6.34 -4.48
CA ARG A 51 2.31 6.31 -5.91
C ARG A 51 1.33 5.57 -6.83
N LEU A 52 0.40 4.81 -6.27
CA LEU A 52 -0.68 4.19 -7.06
C LEU A 52 -1.81 5.18 -7.37
N MET A 53 -1.85 6.34 -6.72
CA MET A 53 -2.75 7.42 -7.10
C MET A 53 -2.22 8.12 -8.36
N CYS A 54 -3.08 8.20 -9.37
CA CYS A 54 -2.81 8.93 -10.60
C CYS A 54 -3.81 10.06 -10.76
N ALA A 55 -3.35 11.22 -11.24
CA ALA A 55 -4.24 12.31 -11.60
C ALA A 55 -5.22 11.88 -12.71
N VAL A 56 -6.49 12.21 -12.54
CA VAL A 56 -7.50 12.05 -13.61
C VAL A 56 -7.25 13.15 -14.63
N LYS A 57 -6.98 12.77 -15.88
CA LYS A 57 -6.89 13.74 -16.98
C LYS A 57 -8.31 14.18 -17.37
N THR A 58 -8.63 15.44 -17.12
CA THR A 58 -9.84 16.07 -17.66
C THR A 58 -9.50 16.65 -19.04
N ALA A 59 -10.34 16.37 -20.04
CA ALA A 59 -10.22 16.89 -21.40
C ALA A 59 -10.86 18.28 -21.52
#